data_AF-A0A7C3Y1Z9-F1
#
_entry.id   AF-A0A7C3Y1Z9-F1
#
_cell.length_a   1.000
_cell.length_b   1.000
_cell.length_c   1.000
_cell.angle_alpha   90.00
_cell.angle_beta   90.00
_cell.angle_gamma   90.00
#
_symmetry.space_group_name_H-M   'P 1'
#
loop_
_entity.id
_entity.type
_entity.pdbx_description
1 polymer ?
#
loop_
_entity_poly.entity_id
_entity_poly.type
_entity_poly.pdbx_seq_one_letter_code
_entity_poly.pdbx_strand_id
1 'polypeptide(L)' 'MLTDCNYDKTKIIHDLSRIAHFIKNHAVSDAKKEGHPLCAEMYKEIAQDIESSLAKLRAAITGLAKENKY' A
#
# COMPACT_ATOMS: atom_id res chain seq x y z
N MET A 1 18.35 -0.51 19.94
CA MET A 1 17.83 -0.84 18.60
C MET A 1 16.88 0.26 18.14
N LEU A 2 17.42 1.47 17.94
CA LEU A 2 16.82 2.56 17.16
C LEU A 2 17.33 2.42 15.72
N THR A 3 17.31 1.20 15.18
CA THR A 3 17.77 0.91 13.82
C THR A 3 16.73 1.48 12.88
N ASP A 4 16.86 2.79 12.66
CA ASP A 4 16.25 3.63 11.65
C ASP A 4 14.73 3.43 11.47
N CYS A 5 13.96 3.85 12.47
CA CYS A 5 12.49 3.90 12.36
C CYS A 5 12.01 4.70 11.14
N ASN A 6 12.82 5.61 10.59
CA ASN A 6 12.47 6.34 9.36
C ASN A 6 12.67 5.47 8.11
N TYR A 7 13.74 4.69 8.07
CA TYR A 7 13.92 3.63 7.08
C TYR A 7 12.77 2.62 7.13
N ASP A 8 12.40 2.11 8.30
CA ASP A 8 11.31 1.13 8.44
C ASP A 8 9.97 1.70 7.95
N LYS A 9 9.63 2.95 8.33
CA LYS A 9 8.43 3.64 7.84
C LYS A 9 8.43 3.78 6.32
N THR A 10 9.56 4.18 5.74
CA THR A 10 9.71 4.38 4.30
C THR A 10 9.61 3.05 3.56
N LYS A 11 10.21 1.99 4.11
CA LYS A 11 10.14 0.63 3.57
C LYS A 11 8.72 0.09 3.57
N ILE A 12 7.97 0.27 4.66
CA ILE A 12 6.55 -0.11 4.72
C ILE A 12 5.73 0.61 3.64
N ILE A 13 5.90 1.93 3.48
CA ILE A 13 5.22 2.69 2.42
C ILE A 13 5.60 2.15 1.03
N HIS A 14 6.88 1.91 0.80
CA HIS A 14 7.38 1.41 -0.48
C HIS A 14 6.78 0.04 -0.81
N ASP A 15 6.81 -0.89 0.13
CA ASP A 15 6.33 -2.26 -0.08
C ASP A 15 4.82 -2.29 -0.33
N LEU A 16 4.03 -1.54 0.45
CA LEU A 16 2.59 -1.40 0.22
C LEU A 16 2.29 -0.74 -1.14
N SER A 17 3.05 0.28 -1.53
CA SER A 17 2.88 0.93 -2.84
C SER A 17 3.17 -0.03 -4.00
N ARG A 18 4.23 -0.84 -3.86
CA ARG A 18 4.59 -1.87 -4.83
C ARG A 18 3.52 -2.95 -4.95
N ILE A 19 2.96 -3.41 -3.82
CA ILE A 19 1.87 -4.40 -3.81
C ILE A 19 0.62 -3.83 -4.50
N ALA A 20 0.19 -2.62 -4.13
CA ALA A 20 -0.96 -1.98 -4.76
C ALA A 20 -0.76 -1.82 -6.28
N HIS A 21 0.44 -1.40 -6.71
CA HIS A 21 0.78 -1.30 -8.12
C HIS A 21 0.73 -2.66 -8.84
N PHE A 22 1.29 -3.70 -8.23
CA PHE A 22 1.25 -5.05 -8.80
C PHE A 22 -0.19 -5.53 -8.99
N ILE A 23 -1.03 -5.36 -7.97
CA ILE A 23 -2.42 -5.80 -8.01
C ILE A 23 -3.18 -5.10 -9.14
N LYS A 24 -3.05 -3.77 -9.24
CA LYS A 24 -3.75 -2.95 -10.23
C LYS A 24 -3.34 -3.27 -11.67
N ASN A 25 -2.05 -3.48 -11.91
CA ASN A 25 -1.53 -3.64 -13.27
C ASN A 25 -1.44 -5.09 -13.74
N HIS A 26 -1.37 -6.05 -12.82
CA HIS A 26 -1.18 -7.46 -13.14
C HIS A 26 -2.32 -8.33 -12.60
N ALA A 27 -2.46 -8.44 -11.27
CA ALA A 27 -3.36 -9.44 -10.67
C ALA A 27 -4.82 -9.33 -11.12
N VAL A 28 -5.35 -8.10 -11.27
CA VAL A 28 -6.71 -7.87 -11.79
C VAL A 28 -6.84 -8.31 -13.25
N SER A 29 -5.82 -8.05 -14.07
CA SER A 29 -5.80 -8.46 -15.49
C SER A 29 -5.76 -9.97 -15.62
N ASP A 30 -4.89 -10.62 -14.84
CA ASP A 30 -4.69 -12.06 -14.89
C ASP A 30 -5.93 -12.81 -14.42
N ALA A 31 -6.57 -12.36 -13.32
CA ALA A 31 -7.84 -12.94 -12.86
C ALA A 31 -8.96 -12.83 -13.91
N LYS A 32 -9.01 -11.73 -14.68
CA LYS A 32 -9.99 -11.57 -15.77
C LYS A 32 -9.68 -12.49 -16.95
N LYS A 33 -8.41 -12.66 -17.32
CA LYS A 33 -7.98 -13.54 -18.41
C LYS A 33 -8.31 -15.01 -18.12
N GLU A 34 -8.14 -15.43 -16.87
CA GLU A 34 -8.46 -16.79 -16.40
C GLU A 34 -9.97 -17.00 -16.15
N GLY A 35 -10.82 -16.01 -16.43
CA GLY A 35 -12.27 -16.15 -16.27
C GLY A 35 -12.75 -16.14 -14.82
N HIS A 36 -12.01 -15.50 -13.91
CA HIS A 36 -12.34 -15.38 -12.48
C HIS A 36 -12.75 -13.94 -12.11
N PRO A 37 -13.98 -13.49 -12.46
CA PRO A 37 -14.41 -12.11 -12.24
C PRO A 37 -14.51 -11.74 -10.75
N LEU A 38 -14.92 -12.67 -9.88
CA LEU A 38 -14.98 -12.42 -8.44
C LEU A 38 -13.59 -12.21 -7.83
N CYS A 39 -12.59 -12.97 -8.27
CA CYS A 39 -11.21 -12.75 -7.86
C CYS A 39 -10.70 -11.38 -8.32
N ALA A 40 -11.08 -10.94 -9.53
CA ALA A 40 -10.69 -9.64 -10.04
C ALA A 40 -11.30 -8.48 -9.21
N GLU A 41 -12.55 -8.59 -8.76
CA GLU A 41 -13.16 -7.60 -7.88
C GLU A 41 -12.51 -7.61 -6.48
N MET A 42 -12.27 -8.79 -5.90
CA MET A 42 -11.53 -8.91 -4.64
C MET A 42 -10.15 -8.23 -4.71
N TYR A 43 -9.41 -8.43 -5.81
CA TYR A 43 -8.13 -7.75 -6.01
C TYR A 43 -8.26 -6.23 -6.07
N LYS A 44 -9.32 -5.70 -6.70
CA LYS A 44 -9.56 -4.25 -6.71
C LYS A 44 -9.85 -3.70 -5.32
N GLU A 45 -10.67 -4.41 -4.54
CA GLU A 45 -10.99 -4.03 -3.16
C GLU A 45 -9.71 -3.98 -2.31
N ILE A 46 -8.88 -5.02 -2.38
CA ILE A 46 -7.57 -5.06 -1.69
C ILE A 46 -6.69 -3.88 -2.10
N ALA A 47 -6.62 -3.56 -3.40
CA ALA A 47 -5.83 -2.43 -3.86
C ALA A 47 -6.35 -1.09 -3.32
N GLN A 48 -7.68 -0.90 -3.25
CA GLN A 48 -8.29 0.30 -2.66
C GLN A 48 -8.02 0.42 -1.16
N ASP A 49 -8.08 -0.68 -0.41
CA ASP A 49 -7.78 -0.70 1.02
C ASP A 49 -6.32 -0.36 1.30
N ILE A 50 -5.40 -0.89 0.49
CA ILE A 50 -3.97 -0.57 0.59
C ILE A 50 -3.73 0.92 0.30
N GLU A 51 -4.36 1.50 -0.72
CA GLU A 51 -4.21 2.91 -1.03
C GLU A 51 -4.77 3.83 0.05
N SER A 52 -5.93 3.48 0.60
CA SER A 52 -6.54 4.19 1.72
C SER A 52 -5.63 4.15 2.96
N SER A 53 -5.02 3.00 3.21
CA SER A 53 -4.05 2.81 4.30
C SER A 53 -2.76 3.59 4.07
N LEU A 54 -2.26 3.61 2.83
CA LEU A 54 -1.09 4.40 2.43
C LEU A 54 -1.32 5.90 2.63
N ALA A 55 -2.50 6.42 2.29
CA ALA A 55 -2.85 7.82 2.53
C ALA A 55 -2.81 8.16 4.03
N LYS A 56 -3.38 7.31 4.88
CA LYS A 56 -3.33 7.47 6.35
C LYS A 56 -1.90 7.40 6.88
N LEU A 57 -1.08 6.45 6.41
CA LEU A 57 0.32 6.31 6.82
C LEU A 57 1.16 7.54 6.43
N ARG A 58 1.01 8.04 5.20
CA ARG A 58 1.69 9.26 4.75
C ARG A 58 1.29 10.48 5.57
N ALA A 59 -0.01 10.60 5.88
CA ALA A 59 -0.51 11.67 6.74
C ALA A 59 0.06 11.57 8.17
N ALA A 60 0.08 10.37 8.76
CA ALA A 60 0.63 10.15 10.09
C ALA A 60 2.13 10.49 10.16
N ILE A 61 2.92 10.06 9.16
CA ILE A 61 4.35 10.37 9.09
C ILE A 61 4.58 11.88 8.93
N THR A 62 3.81 12.55 8.07
CA THR A 62 3.90 14.00 7.87
C THR A 62 3.44 14.79 9.11
N GLY A 63 2.41 14.31 9.81
CA GLY A 63 1.92 14.91 11.05
C GLY A 63 2.94 14.81 12.18
N LEU A 64 3.51 13.62 12.39
CA LEU A 64 4.61 13.41 13.35
C LEU A 64 5.83 14.28 13.02
N ALA A 65 6.11 14.49 11.73
CA ALA A 65 7.17 15.39 11.28
C ALA A 65 6.96 16.84 11.73
N LYS A 66 5.71 17.32 11.63
CA LYS A 66 5.34 18.69 12.00
C LYS A 66 5.36 18.92 13.51
N GLU A 67 5.19 17.88 14.31
CA GLU A 67 5.17 17.97 15.77
C GLU A 67 6.57 17.85 16.42
N ASN A 68 7.66 17.73 15.64
CA ASN A 68 9.03 17.47 16.15
C ASN A 68 9.11 16.25 17.09
N LYS A 69 8.15 15.33 17.02
CA LYS A 69 8.13 14.08 17.78
C LYS A 69 8.86 13.01 16.98
N TYR A 70 10.19 13.12 16.96
CA TYR A 70 11.10 12.10 16.42
C TYR A 70 11.93 11.47 17.54
#